data_AF-A0A5C6E6N9-F1
#
_entry.id   AF-A0A5C6E6N9-F1
#
_cell.length_a   1.000
_cell.length_b   1.000
_cell.length_c   1.000
_cell.angle_alpha   90.00
_cell.angle_beta   90.00
_cell.angle_gamma   90.00
#
_symmetry.space_group_name_H-M   'P 1'
#
loop_
_entity.id
_entity.type
_entity.pdbx_description
1 polymer ?
#
loop_
_entity_poly.entity_id
_entity_poly.type
_entity_poly.pdbx_seq_one_letter_code
_entity_poly.pdbx_strand_id
1 'polypeptide(L)'
;MICEHNTDLARHVESLTLSQRAGILYPSDDARLLENLSPSERPDQLIILDGTWHHAKTMMRDIPRLRRLPRFRLAPASPGRYRIRREPNAFALSTLEATLSALQALEPELERLDQLMMVFDKMVDRQIQYTQPNSQTDWRRNQKRRAGSANVPRILADDLKNVVVAYGEQERVEKLRGRARRLQKPKPVFWTAQRCVTGEVFRVAIRSNCLNEADFADRLGIGKEQLENAVSLETFISMWHSFLRPLDKVAVYHPSTAKLLRNASNDLNTDYILKSVHLADRIAGGTLDDFIAAHQLPTSPRDDSRASQRLANLVAFAEYLSNQYGG
;
A
#
# COMPACT_ATOMS: atom_id res chain seq x y z
N MET A 1 -9.40 -1.16 0.63
CA MET A 1 -9.33 -2.45 1.35
C MET A 1 -8.83 -2.38 2.80
N ILE A 2 -7.63 -1.88 3.15
CA ILE A 2 -7.30 -1.62 4.58
C ILE A 2 -7.84 -0.26 5.05
N CYS A 3 -7.82 0.78 4.20
CA CYS A 3 -8.30 2.10 4.62
C CYS A 3 -9.83 2.18 4.80
N GLU A 4 -10.63 1.53 3.95
CA GLU A 4 -12.10 1.47 4.11
C GLU A 4 -12.47 0.74 5.40
N HIS A 5 -11.86 -0.42 5.64
CA HIS A 5 -12.09 -1.19 6.87
C HIS A 5 -11.68 -0.40 8.12
N ASN A 6 -10.55 0.32 8.07
CA ASN A 6 -10.14 1.20 9.16
C ASN A 6 -11.04 2.43 9.32
N THR A 7 -11.65 2.93 8.24
CA THR A 7 -12.59 4.07 8.29
C THR A 7 -13.89 3.65 8.96
N ASP A 8 -14.40 2.46 8.63
CA ASP A 8 -15.59 1.90 9.28
C ASP A 8 -15.31 1.53 10.74
N LEU A 9 -14.15 0.93 11.00
CA LEU A 9 -13.70 0.67 12.36
C LEU A 9 -13.49 1.97 13.15
N ALA A 10 -12.96 3.03 12.53
CA ALA A 10 -12.83 4.34 13.17
C ALA A 10 -14.20 4.92 13.53
N ARG A 11 -15.18 4.85 12.62
CA ARG A 11 -16.55 5.30 12.89
C ARG A 11 -17.20 4.50 14.02
N HIS A 12 -17.00 3.18 14.02
CA HIS A 12 -17.50 2.32 15.09
C HIS A 12 -16.83 2.67 16.42
N VAL A 13 -15.50 2.77 16.46
CA VAL A 13 -14.74 3.14 17.65
C VAL A 13 -15.15 4.52 18.15
N GLU A 14 -15.45 5.51 17.30
CA GLU A 14 -15.99 6.82 17.70
C GLU A 14 -17.41 6.74 18.29
N SER A 15 -18.22 5.76 17.89
CA SER A 15 -19.56 5.55 18.45
C SER A 15 -19.58 4.82 19.79
N LEU A 16 -18.50 4.12 20.17
CA LEU A 16 -18.44 3.39 21.43
C LEU A 16 -18.50 4.34 22.63
N THR A 17 -19.25 3.98 23.66
CA THR A 17 -19.15 4.67 24.95
C THR A 17 -17.97 4.04 25.70
N LEU A 18 -16.91 4.83 25.94
CA LEU A 18 -15.74 4.39 26.69
C LEU A 18 -15.79 4.99 28.09
N SER A 19 -15.27 4.25 29.07
CA SER A 19 -15.08 4.74 30.43
C SER A 19 -14.15 5.97 30.45
N GLN A 20 -14.33 6.83 31.45
CA GLN A 20 -13.42 7.95 31.73
C GLN A 20 -11.99 7.49 32.02
N ARG A 21 -11.82 6.27 32.54
CA ARG A 21 -10.50 5.66 32.78
C ARG A 21 -10.17 4.57 31.77
N ALA A 22 -10.74 4.64 30.57
CA ALA A 22 -10.37 3.74 29.49
C ALA A 22 -8.92 3.96 29.06
N GLY A 23 -8.22 2.87 28.83
CA GLY A 23 -6.83 2.83 28.35
C GLY A 23 -6.67 1.91 27.17
N ILE A 24 -5.52 1.98 26.52
CA ILE A 24 -5.14 1.05 25.44
C ILE A 24 -3.84 0.34 25.77
N LEU A 25 -3.82 -0.98 25.56
CA LEU A 25 -2.62 -1.80 25.65
C LEU A 25 -1.84 -1.67 24.34
N TYR A 26 -0.82 -0.82 24.33
CA TYR A 26 0.03 -0.60 23.17
C TYR A 26 1.40 -0.07 23.57
N PRO A 27 2.51 -0.69 23.12
CA PRO A 27 3.85 -0.25 23.48
C PRO A 27 4.21 1.06 22.75
N SER A 28 4.61 2.06 23.53
CA SER A 28 5.17 3.31 23.06
C SER A 28 6.08 3.91 24.12
N ASP A 29 6.90 4.90 23.76
CA ASP A 29 7.87 5.51 24.67
C ASP A 29 7.20 6.21 25.87
N ASP A 30 5.98 6.71 25.68
CA ASP A 30 5.12 7.33 26.69
C ASP A 30 4.21 6.33 27.44
N ALA A 31 4.26 5.03 27.12
CA ALA A 31 3.37 4.05 27.72
C ALA A 31 3.80 3.68 29.15
N ARG A 32 2.83 3.75 30.08
CA ARG A 32 3.02 3.37 31.48
C ARG A 32 3.01 1.85 31.63
N LEU A 33 3.86 1.33 32.51
CA LEU A 33 3.91 -0.10 32.80
C LEU A 33 2.73 -0.49 33.69
N LEU A 34 1.90 -1.47 33.27
CA LEU A 34 0.70 -1.87 34.01
C LEU A 34 1.02 -2.36 35.43
N GLU A 35 2.11 -3.12 35.54
CA GLU A 35 2.61 -3.73 36.77
C GLU A 35 3.01 -2.68 37.83
N ASN A 36 3.29 -1.44 37.41
CA ASN A 36 3.71 -0.35 38.29
C ASN A 36 2.58 0.61 38.68
N LEU A 37 1.33 0.34 38.28
CA LEU A 37 0.21 1.22 38.56
C LEU A 37 -0.36 0.95 39.96
N SER A 38 -0.58 2.03 40.72
CA SER A 38 -1.41 1.96 41.93
C SER A 38 -2.88 1.67 41.56
N PRO A 39 -3.70 1.09 42.46
CA PRO A 39 -5.10 0.75 42.16
C PRO A 39 -5.94 1.93 41.62
N SER A 40 -5.69 3.15 42.09
CA SER A 40 -6.35 4.37 41.59
C SER A 40 -5.99 4.75 40.16
N GLU A 41 -4.82 4.33 39.68
CA GLU A 41 -4.28 4.64 38.35
C GLU A 41 -4.56 3.55 37.31
N ARG A 42 -5.05 2.38 37.75
CA ARG A 42 -5.41 1.28 36.86
C ARG A 42 -6.62 1.67 36.00
N PRO A 43 -6.61 1.36 34.70
CA PRO A 43 -7.80 1.53 33.87
C PRO A 43 -8.90 0.58 34.34
N ASP A 44 -10.16 1.03 34.32
CA ASP A 44 -11.33 0.15 34.49
C ASP A 44 -11.82 -0.44 33.16
N GLN A 45 -11.26 0.03 32.05
CA GLN A 45 -11.51 -0.51 30.72
C GLN A 45 -10.20 -0.50 29.94
N LEU A 46 -9.70 -1.68 29.56
CA LEU A 46 -8.49 -1.82 28.75
C LEU A 46 -8.84 -2.28 27.34
N ILE A 47 -8.48 -1.47 26.35
CA ILE A 47 -8.65 -1.80 24.93
C ILE A 47 -7.41 -2.56 24.47
N ILE A 48 -7.64 -3.70 23.81
CA ILE A 48 -6.59 -4.55 23.23
C ILE A 48 -6.85 -4.66 21.73
N LEU A 49 -5.80 -4.45 20.94
CA LEU A 49 -5.88 -4.55 19.48
C LEU A 49 -5.64 -6.00 19.05
N ASP A 50 -6.65 -6.62 18.45
CA ASP A 50 -6.52 -7.96 17.88
C ASP A 50 -5.95 -7.93 16.45
N GLY A 51 -4.99 -8.81 16.18
CA GLY A 51 -4.39 -8.97 14.87
C GLY A 51 -2.86 -8.97 14.88
N THR A 52 -2.28 -8.72 13.71
CA THR A 52 -0.81 -8.67 13.58
C THR A 52 -0.26 -7.33 14.07
N TRP A 53 1.04 -7.29 14.40
CA TRP A 53 1.74 -6.03 14.69
C TRP A 53 1.58 -4.96 13.61
N HIS A 54 1.50 -5.36 12.34
CA HIS A 54 1.22 -4.43 11.25
C HIS A 54 -0.21 -3.86 11.34
N HIS A 55 -1.21 -4.70 11.66
CA HIS A 55 -2.59 -4.27 11.88
C HIS A 55 -2.68 -3.32 13.08
N ALA A 56 -2.11 -3.68 14.23
CA ALA A 56 -2.12 -2.83 15.43
C ALA A 56 -1.47 -1.46 15.18
N LYS A 57 -0.31 -1.42 14.51
CA LYS A 57 0.34 -0.16 14.09
C LYS A 57 -0.54 0.68 13.16
N THR A 58 -1.22 0.02 12.24
CA THR A 58 -2.10 0.70 11.27
C THR A 58 -3.33 1.28 11.97
N MET A 59 -3.99 0.52 12.85
CA MET A 59 -5.11 1.00 13.66
C MET A 59 -4.71 2.18 14.56
N MET A 60 -3.56 2.08 15.24
CA MET A 60 -3.05 3.18 16.06
C MET A 60 -2.70 4.43 15.25
N ARG A 61 -2.26 4.28 14.00
CA ARG A 61 -1.97 5.43 13.12
C ARG A 61 -3.25 6.08 12.60
N ASP A 62 -4.20 5.25 12.16
CA ASP A 62 -5.33 5.67 11.33
C ASP A 62 -6.60 6.01 12.14
N ILE A 63 -6.73 5.54 13.39
CA ILE A 63 -7.93 5.77 14.22
C ILE A 63 -7.62 6.84 15.29
N PRO A 64 -8.09 8.10 15.13
CA PRO A 64 -7.73 9.20 16.03
C PRO A 64 -8.12 8.97 17.49
N ARG A 65 -9.28 8.37 17.75
CA ARG A 65 -9.73 8.09 19.13
C ARG A 65 -8.78 7.19 19.90
N LEU A 66 -8.24 6.14 19.26
CA LEU A 66 -7.29 5.24 19.91
C LEU A 66 -5.99 5.96 20.33
N ARG A 67 -5.55 6.94 19.53
CA ARG A 67 -4.34 7.73 19.83
C ARG A 67 -4.46 8.63 21.05
N ARG A 68 -5.70 9.00 21.41
CA ARG A 68 -6.02 9.87 22.55
C ARG A 68 -6.12 9.12 23.87
N LEU A 69 -6.23 7.79 23.84
CA LEU A 69 -6.31 6.99 25.04
C LEU A 69 -4.96 6.92 25.77
N PRO A 70 -4.96 6.93 27.12
CA PRO A 70 -3.78 6.57 27.91
C PRO A 70 -3.21 5.23 27.47
N ARG A 71 -1.89 5.19 27.28
CA ARG A 71 -1.19 4.00 26.78
C ARG A 71 -0.55 3.23 27.91
N PHE A 72 -0.76 1.93 27.86
CA PHE A 72 -0.22 0.99 28.80
C PHE A 72 0.61 -0.05 28.06
N ARG A 73 1.69 -0.50 28.70
CA ARG A 73 2.56 -1.57 28.20
C ARG A 73 2.77 -2.62 29.29
N LEU A 74 3.22 -3.78 28.84
CA LEU A 74 3.63 -4.90 29.67
C LEU A 74 5.15 -4.99 29.67
N ALA A 75 5.71 -5.64 30.69
CA ALA A 75 7.11 -6.05 30.73
C ALA A 75 7.19 -7.57 30.82
N PRO A 76 6.97 -8.30 29.71
CA PRO A 76 7.03 -9.75 29.73
C PRO A 76 8.43 -10.22 30.17
N ALA A 77 8.47 -10.98 31.26
CA ALA A 77 9.71 -11.55 31.81
C ALA A 77 10.23 -12.76 31.02
N SER A 78 9.46 -13.23 30.03
CA SER A 78 9.80 -14.38 29.18
C SER A 78 9.44 -14.09 27.72
N PRO A 79 10.13 -14.71 26.75
CA PRO A 79 9.75 -14.61 25.35
C PRO A 79 8.31 -15.09 25.08
N GLY A 80 7.68 -14.55 24.04
CA GLY A 80 6.37 -15.00 23.59
C GLY A 80 6.36 -16.49 23.22
N ARG A 81 5.31 -17.20 23.61
CA ARG A 81 5.07 -18.64 23.38
C ARG A 81 4.46 -18.89 21.99
N TYR A 82 4.00 -17.85 21.31
CA TYR A 82 3.38 -17.94 19.98
C TYR A 82 4.40 -18.26 18.87
N ARG A 83 4.57 -19.56 18.61
CA ARG A 83 5.59 -20.09 17.69
C ARG A 83 5.11 -20.29 16.24
N ILE A 84 3.86 -19.92 15.91
CA ILE A 84 3.29 -20.16 14.57
C ILE A 84 3.80 -19.15 13.53
N ARG A 85 4.12 -17.91 13.93
CA ARG A 85 4.52 -16.83 13.02
C ARG A 85 5.77 -16.12 13.54
N ARG A 86 6.52 -15.47 12.63
CA ARG A 86 7.68 -14.66 12.99
C ARG A 86 7.22 -13.34 13.58
N GLU A 87 7.63 -13.09 14.82
CA GLU A 87 7.32 -11.87 15.56
C GLU A 87 8.43 -10.82 15.42
N PRO A 88 8.14 -9.52 15.63
CA PRO A 88 9.11 -8.45 15.43
C PRO A 88 10.27 -8.47 16.43
N ASN A 89 10.08 -9.07 17.61
CA ASN A 89 11.13 -9.33 18.59
C ASN A 89 10.71 -10.49 19.51
N ALA A 90 11.62 -10.97 20.36
CA ALA A 90 11.39 -12.11 21.24
C ALA A 90 10.34 -11.86 22.33
N PHE A 91 10.06 -10.61 22.68
CA PHE A 91 9.15 -10.19 23.74
C PHE A 91 7.81 -9.70 23.20
N ALA A 92 7.57 -9.87 21.90
CA ALA A 92 6.26 -9.70 21.34
C ALA A 92 5.34 -10.79 21.92
N LEU A 93 4.12 -10.39 22.24
CA LEU A 93 3.09 -11.28 22.75
C LEU A 93 1.98 -11.37 21.71
N SER A 94 1.38 -12.55 21.54
CA SER A 94 0.10 -12.66 20.86
C SER A 94 -1.00 -11.91 21.61
N THR A 95 -2.12 -11.62 20.96
CA THR A 95 -3.25 -10.94 21.59
C THR A 95 -3.74 -11.65 22.85
N LEU A 96 -3.76 -13.00 22.84
CA LEU A 96 -4.13 -13.78 24.03
C LEU A 96 -3.10 -13.62 25.15
N GLU A 97 -1.81 -13.76 24.85
CA GLU A 97 -0.75 -13.63 25.86
C GLU A 97 -0.71 -12.21 26.46
N ALA A 98 -0.87 -11.19 25.63
CA ALA A 98 -0.96 -9.81 26.08
C ALA A 98 -2.20 -9.59 26.97
N THR A 99 -3.34 -10.20 26.62
CA THR A 99 -4.55 -10.13 27.44
C THR A 99 -4.36 -10.82 28.79
N LEU A 100 -3.80 -12.03 28.81
CA LEU A 100 -3.56 -12.77 30.05
C LEU A 100 -2.56 -12.05 30.95
N SER A 101 -1.48 -11.51 30.38
CA SER A 101 -0.49 -10.75 31.13
C SER A 101 -1.06 -9.45 31.69
N ALA A 102 -1.96 -8.77 30.95
CA ALA A 102 -2.67 -7.62 31.46
C ALA A 102 -3.64 -7.98 32.59
N LEU A 103 -4.38 -9.08 32.47
CA LEU A 103 -5.27 -9.58 33.54
C LEU A 103 -4.48 -9.93 34.79
N GLN A 104 -3.35 -10.62 34.68
CA GLN A 104 -2.47 -10.93 35.81
C GLN A 104 -1.95 -9.67 36.53
N ALA A 105 -1.67 -8.61 35.77
CA ALA A 105 -1.20 -7.35 36.34
C ALA A 105 -2.32 -6.54 37.02
N LEU A 106 -3.52 -6.57 36.46
CA LEU A 106 -4.66 -5.75 36.91
C LEU A 106 -5.51 -6.44 37.98
N GLU A 107 -5.66 -7.76 37.89
CA GLU A 107 -6.54 -8.60 38.70
C GLU A 107 -5.76 -9.87 39.14
N PRO A 108 -4.78 -9.74 40.05
CA PRO A 108 -3.91 -10.85 40.46
C PRO A 108 -4.64 -12.01 41.16
N GLU A 109 -5.85 -11.78 41.67
CA GLU A 109 -6.73 -12.78 42.27
C GLU A 109 -7.42 -13.70 41.24
N LEU A 110 -7.34 -13.38 39.94
CA LEU A 110 -7.90 -14.24 38.89
C LEU A 110 -7.09 -15.53 38.78
N GLU A 111 -7.67 -16.61 39.27
CA GLU A 111 -7.09 -17.95 39.18
C GLU A 111 -7.30 -18.58 37.79
N ARG A 112 -6.58 -19.68 37.53
CA ARG A 112 -6.75 -20.55 36.36
C ARG A 112 -6.42 -19.93 35.00
N LEU A 113 -5.78 -18.76 34.95
CA LEU A 113 -5.24 -18.19 33.71
C LEU A 113 -4.22 -19.13 33.04
N ASP A 114 -3.50 -19.92 33.83
CA ASP A 114 -2.58 -20.95 33.33
C ASP A 114 -3.28 -22.04 32.51
N GLN A 115 -4.55 -22.34 32.78
CA GLN A 115 -5.30 -23.35 32.02
C GLN A 115 -5.61 -22.85 30.60
N LEU A 116 -5.91 -21.56 30.45
CA LEU A 116 -6.04 -20.94 29.12
C LEU A 116 -4.72 -21.01 28.37
N MET A 117 -3.60 -20.83 29.08
CA MET A 117 -2.29 -20.94 28.49
C MET A 117 -1.96 -22.36 28.02
N MET A 118 -2.33 -23.37 28.79
CA MET A 118 -2.19 -24.77 28.38
C MET A 118 -3.01 -25.11 27.13
N VAL A 119 -4.23 -24.57 27.01
CA VAL A 119 -5.07 -24.78 25.82
C VAL A 119 -4.45 -24.10 24.60
N PHE A 120 -3.93 -22.89 24.76
CA PHE A 120 -3.23 -22.18 23.70
C PHE A 120 -1.94 -22.89 23.28
N ASP A 121 -1.13 -23.38 24.22
CA ASP A 121 0.05 -24.18 23.92
C ASP A 121 -0.33 -25.43 23.12
N LYS A 122 -1.39 -26.15 23.54
CA LYS A 122 -1.92 -27.31 22.78
C LYS A 122 -2.40 -26.93 21.38
N MET A 123 -3.06 -25.78 21.23
CA MET A 123 -3.47 -25.25 19.93
C MET A 123 -2.26 -24.95 19.06
N VAL A 124 -1.24 -24.27 19.61
CA VAL A 124 0.02 -23.94 18.94
C VAL A 124 0.77 -25.21 18.54
N ASP A 125 0.91 -26.17 19.44
CA ASP A 125 1.59 -27.44 19.19
C ASP A 125 0.85 -28.25 18.12
N ARG A 126 -0.47 -28.35 18.21
CA ARG A 126 -1.30 -29.01 17.18
C ARG A 126 -1.14 -28.33 15.82
N GLN A 127 -1.10 -27.00 15.82
CA GLN A 127 -0.87 -26.21 14.61
C GLN A 127 0.51 -26.46 13.99
N ILE A 128 1.54 -26.56 14.82
CA ILE A 128 2.91 -26.85 14.41
C ILE A 128 3.01 -28.30 13.90
N GLN A 129 2.39 -29.26 14.58
CA GLN A 129 2.32 -30.66 14.17
C GLN A 129 1.71 -30.83 12.79
N TYR A 130 0.61 -30.13 12.53
CA TYR A 130 0.00 -30.07 11.20
C TYR A 130 0.85 -29.36 10.13
N THR A 131 1.88 -28.62 10.54
CA THR A 131 2.80 -27.90 9.65
C THR A 131 4.12 -28.68 9.44
N GLN A 132 4.33 -29.83 10.11
CA GLN A 132 5.51 -30.72 9.96
C GLN A 132 5.34 -31.72 8.78
N PRO A 133 6.43 -32.18 8.11
CA PRO A 133 6.40 -32.61 6.70
C PRO A 133 5.78 -33.99 6.34
N ASN A 134 5.12 -34.69 7.26
CA ASN A 134 4.72 -36.10 7.05
C ASN A 134 3.22 -36.42 7.22
N SER A 135 2.33 -35.42 7.19
CA SER A 135 0.88 -35.67 7.09
C SER A 135 0.35 -35.13 5.77
N GLN A 136 -0.12 -36.06 4.94
CA GLN A 136 -0.65 -35.88 3.59
C GLN A 136 -2.04 -35.22 3.59
N THR A 137 -2.21 -34.17 4.40
CA THR A 137 -3.39 -33.29 4.41
C THR A 137 -2.91 -31.85 4.40
N ASP A 138 -2.90 -31.34 3.18
CA ASP A 138 -2.10 -30.26 2.63
C ASP A 138 -2.65 -28.85 2.97
N TRP A 139 -2.89 -28.54 4.25
CA TRP A 139 -3.54 -27.26 4.61
C TRP A 139 -2.53 -26.12 4.92
N ARG A 140 -1.23 -26.44 5.08
CA ARG A 140 -0.13 -25.46 5.20
C ARG A 140 1.19 -25.89 4.56
N ARG A 141 1.15 -26.32 3.30
CA ARG A 141 2.21 -25.81 2.42
C ARG A 141 2.09 -24.29 2.47
N ASN A 142 3.17 -23.60 2.84
CA ASN A 142 3.49 -22.34 2.20
C ASN A 142 3.50 -22.63 0.69
N GLN A 143 2.34 -22.63 0.07
CA GLN A 143 2.24 -22.10 -1.26
C GLN A 143 2.89 -20.73 -1.10
N LYS A 144 4.09 -20.54 -1.69
CA LYS A 144 4.30 -19.35 -2.53
C LYS A 144 2.93 -19.02 -3.05
N ARG A 145 2.28 -17.95 -2.54
CA ARG A 145 0.86 -17.64 -2.78
C ARG A 145 0.51 -18.26 -4.10
N ARG A 146 -0.37 -19.27 -4.09
CA ARG A 146 -0.87 -19.89 -5.31
C ARG A 146 -0.82 -18.82 -6.38
N ALA A 147 -0.05 -19.01 -7.46
CA ALA A 147 -0.31 -18.23 -8.65
C ALA A 147 -1.80 -18.50 -8.94
N GLY A 148 -2.67 -17.59 -8.49
CA GLY A 148 -3.98 -18.02 -7.98
C GLY A 148 -4.66 -16.89 -7.20
N SER A 149 -5.55 -16.22 -7.92
CA SER A 149 -6.10 -14.88 -7.69
C SER A 149 -5.06 -13.77 -7.82
N ALA A 150 -5.16 -13.04 -8.94
CA ALA A 150 -4.40 -11.83 -9.15
C ALA A 150 -4.73 -10.79 -8.07
N ASN A 151 -3.72 -10.04 -7.57
CA ASN A 151 -3.95 -8.93 -6.63
C ASN A 151 -4.38 -7.66 -7.37
N VAL A 152 -5.44 -7.77 -8.18
CA VAL A 152 -6.03 -6.63 -8.90
C VAL A 152 -6.80 -5.76 -7.90
N PRO A 153 -6.48 -4.47 -7.77
CA PRO A 153 -7.32 -3.52 -7.03
C PRO A 153 -8.76 -3.52 -7.58
N ARG A 154 -9.76 -3.60 -6.69
CA ARG A 154 -11.18 -3.65 -7.09
C ARG A 154 -11.60 -2.56 -8.06
N ILE A 155 -11.09 -1.34 -7.94
CA ILE A 155 -11.44 -0.27 -8.90
C ILE A 155 -10.98 -0.58 -10.34
N LEU A 156 -9.90 -1.34 -10.51
CA LEU A 156 -9.42 -1.77 -11.83
C LEU A 156 -10.17 -3.00 -12.34
N ALA A 157 -10.83 -3.74 -11.46
CA ALA A 157 -11.70 -4.86 -11.80
C ALA A 157 -13.13 -4.37 -12.13
N ASP A 158 -13.70 -3.57 -11.23
CA ASP A 158 -15.14 -3.33 -11.10
C ASP A 158 -15.56 -1.90 -11.49
N ASP A 159 -14.64 -0.91 -11.51
CA ASP A 159 -15.02 0.51 -11.68
C ASP A 159 -14.01 1.36 -12.48
N LEU A 160 -13.77 0.97 -13.74
CA LEU A 160 -12.88 1.73 -14.63
C LEU A 160 -13.34 3.16 -14.94
N LYS A 161 -14.60 3.53 -14.64
CA LYS A 161 -15.14 4.86 -14.97
C LYS A 161 -14.37 6.00 -14.31
N ASN A 162 -13.79 5.72 -13.14
CA ASN A 162 -13.02 6.67 -12.34
C ASN A 162 -11.51 6.42 -12.45
N VAL A 163 -11.05 5.55 -13.34
CA VAL A 163 -9.62 5.27 -13.49
C VAL A 163 -9.04 6.12 -14.60
N VAL A 164 -7.97 6.84 -14.25
CA VAL A 164 -7.11 7.57 -15.18
C VAL A 164 -5.76 6.88 -15.21
N VAL A 165 -5.41 6.27 -16.35
CA VAL A 165 -4.05 5.74 -16.53
C VAL A 165 -3.13 6.85 -17.03
N ALA A 166 -1.92 6.92 -16.48
CA ALA A 166 -0.96 7.96 -16.82
C ALA A 166 0.45 7.42 -17.05
N TYR A 167 1.18 8.12 -17.91
CA TYR A 167 2.57 7.87 -18.23
C TYR A 167 3.31 9.20 -18.38
N GLY A 168 4.59 9.21 -18.02
CA GLY A 168 5.44 10.40 -18.14
C GLY A 168 6.85 10.05 -18.56
N GLU A 169 7.41 10.86 -19.45
CA GLU A 169 8.82 10.84 -19.81
C GLU A 169 9.61 11.72 -18.86
N GLN A 170 10.81 11.25 -18.52
CA GLN A 170 11.67 11.88 -17.54
C GLN A 170 12.69 12.81 -18.21
N GLU A 171 12.98 13.93 -17.55
CA GLU A 171 14.13 14.78 -17.85
C GLU A 171 15.45 13.99 -17.87
N ARG A 172 16.30 14.29 -18.85
CA ARG A 172 17.66 13.75 -18.90
C ARG A 172 18.44 14.31 -17.72
N VAL A 173 18.96 13.41 -16.89
CA VAL A 173 19.77 13.80 -15.73
C VAL A 173 21.21 13.35 -15.97
N GLU A 174 22.16 14.22 -15.64
CA GLU A 174 23.58 13.87 -15.66
C GLU A 174 23.84 12.66 -14.76
N LYS A 175 24.76 11.77 -15.21
CA LYS A 175 25.17 10.58 -14.46
C LYS A 175 26.06 10.97 -13.27
N LEU A 176 25.48 11.58 -12.24
CA LEU A 176 26.18 11.88 -10.99
C LEU A 176 26.32 10.62 -10.11
N ARG A 177 27.34 10.61 -9.25
CA ARG A 177 27.59 9.54 -8.26
C ARG A 177 27.32 10.02 -6.83
N GLY A 178 27.08 9.06 -5.93
CA GLY A 178 26.98 9.33 -4.48
C GLY A 178 25.85 10.29 -4.09
N ARG A 179 26.14 11.19 -3.14
CA ARG A 179 25.16 12.11 -2.52
C ARG A 179 24.52 13.07 -3.54
N ALA A 180 25.27 13.51 -4.54
CA ALA A 180 24.78 14.43 -5.57
C ALA A 180 23.64 13.82 -6.42
N ARG A 181 23.72 12.51 -6.74
CA ARG A 181 22.63 11.77 -7.41
C ARG A 181 21.34 11.70 -6.58
N ARG A 182 21.45 11.62 -5.24
CA ARG A 182 20.27 11.56 -4.36
C ARG A 182 19.54 12.89 -4.25
N LEU A 183 20.24 14.00 -4.48
CA LEU A 183 19.67 15.36 -4.47
C LEU A 183 18.96 15.70 -5.78
N GLN A 184 19.29 15.03 -6.89
CA GLN A 184 18.57 15.18 -8.15
C GLN A 184 17.15 14.62 -8.02
N LYS A 185 16.16 15.49 -8.27
CA LYS A 185 14.74 15.15 -8.37
C LYS A 185 14.31 15.34 -9.82
N PRO A 186 14.50 14.33 -10.69
CA PRO A 186 14.15 14.48 -12.09
C PRO A 186 12.66 14.76 -12.26
N LYS A 187 12.35 15.72 -13.11
CA LYS A 187 10.97 16.17 -13.38
C LYS A 187 10.43 15.52 -14.65
N PRO A 188 9.10 15.50 -14.85
CA PRO A 188 8.52 15.09 -16.11
C PRO A 188 8.82 16.14 -17.19
N VAL A 189 9.18 15.69 -18.39
CA VAL A 189 9.32 16.51 -19.61
C VAL A 189 8.17 16.31 -20.58
N PHE A 190 7.44 15.21 -20.40
CA PHE A 190 6.22 14.92 -21.13
C PHE A 190 5.28 14.15 -20.21
N TRP A 191 4.00 14.51 -20.17
CA TRP A 191 3.00 13.81 -19.38
C TRP A 191 1.76 13.54 -20.23
N THR A 192 1.29 12.30 -20.20
CA THR A 192 0.10 11.87 -20.94
C THR A 192 -0.75 10.96 -20.06
N ALA A 193 -2.07 11.12 -20.14
CA ALA A 193 -3.02 10.31 -19.40
C ALA A 193 -4.31 10.12 -20.18
N GLN A 194 -5.04 9.05 -19.86
CA GLN A 194 -6.34 8.75 -20.45
C GLN A 194 -7.28 8.22 -19.38
N ARG A 195 -8.52 8.71 -19.38
CA ARG A 195 -9.61 8.14 -18.59
C ARG A 195 -10.11 6.88 -19.29
N CYS A 196 -10.07 5.74 -18.60
CA CYS A 196 -10.24 4.43 -19.23
C CYS A 196 -11.56 4.30 -20.01
N VAL A 197 -12.69 4.72 -19.43
CA VAL A 197 -14.01 4.54 -20.07
C VAL A 197 -14.31 5.61 -21.12
N THR A 198 -14.10 6.89 -20.82
CA THR A 198 -14.52 7.97 -21.73
C THR A 198 -13.54 8.22 -22.88
N GLY A 199 -12.29 7.73 -22.76
CA GLY A 199 -11.23 8.03 -23.72
C GLY A 199 -10.73 9.48 -23.71
N GLU A 200 -11.23 10.32 -22.80
CA GLU A 200 -10.73 11.68 -22.55
C GLU A 200 -9.23 11.64 -22.23
N VAL A 201 -8.46 12.50 -22.90
CA VAL A 201 -6.99 12.49 -22.83
C VAL A 201 -6.45 13.80 -22.31
N PHE A 202 -5.43 13.67 -21.47
CA PHE A 202 -4.53 14.75 -21.08
C PHE A 202 -3.17 14.50 -21.74
N ARG A 203 -2.58 15.52 -22.38
CA ARG A 203 -1.27 15.38 -23.01
C ARG A 203 -0.55 16.71 -23.07
N VAL A 204 0.63 16.79 -22.48
CA VAL A 204 1.37 18.04 -22.33
C VAL A 204 2.88 17.78 -22.40
N ALA A 205 3.58 18.57 -23.23
CA ALA A 205 5.03 18.72 -23.15
C ALA A 205 5.36 19.81 -22.11
N ILE A 206 6.40 19.57 -21.30
CA ILE A 206 6.78 20.43 -20.18
C ILE A 206 8.18 20.97 -20.46
N ARG A 207 8.31 22.30 -20.49
CA ARG A 207 9.57 22.99 -20.80
C ARG A 207 10.71 22.48 -19.91
N SER A 208 11.75 21.97 -20.57
CA SER A 208 13.02 21.58 -19.98
C SER A 208 14.12 21.77 -21.01
N ASN A 209 15.32 22.10 -20.56
CA ASN A 209 16.47 22.33 -21.43
C ASN A 209 16.82 21.11 -22.29
N CYS A 210 16.58 19.88 -21.78
CA CYS A 210 16.92 18.67 -22.53
C CYS A 210 15.99 18.42 -23.73
N LEU A 211 14.83 19.09 -23.81
CA LEU A 211 13.94 18.99 -24.97
C LEU A 211 14.45 19.79 -26.18
N ASN A 212 15.41 20.69 -25.98
CA ASN A 212 16.06 21.43 -27.07
C ASN A 212 17.16 20.60 -27.75
N GLU A 213 17.55 19.46 -27.17
CA GLU A 213 18.49 18.52 -27.76
C GLU A 213 17.74 17.63 -28.76
N ALA A 214 18.06 17.75 -30.06
CA ALA A 214 17.37 17.02 -31.12
C ALA A 214 17.42 15.49 -30.92
N ASP A 215 18.55 14.94 -30.47
CA ASP A 215 18.70 13.50 -30.19
C ASP A 215 17.73 13.00 -29.12
N PHE A 216 17.47 13.82 -28.10
CA PHE A 216 16.60 13.47 -27.00
C PHE A 216 15.13 13.55 -27.41
N ALA A 217 14.72 14.62 -28.12
CA ALA A 217 13.37 14.80 -28.61
C ALA A 217 12.98 13.72 -29.63
N ASP A 218 13.86 13.43 -30.59
CA ASP A 218 13.65 12.41 -31.63
C ASP A 218 13.50 11.02 -31.00
N ARG A 219 14.32 10.69 -30.00
CA ARG A 219 14.23 9.40 -29.28
C ARG A 219 12.90 9.22 -28.54
N LEU A 220 12.27 10.31 -28.10
CA LEU A 220 10.95 10.26 -27.45
C LEU A 220 9.80 10.27 -28.48
N GLY A 221 10.08 10.62 -29.73
CA GLY A 221 9.09 10.80 -30.79
C GLY A 221 8.14 11.95 -30.51
N ILE A 222 8.60 13.00 -29.81
CA ILE A 222 7.78 14.19 -29.51
C ILE A 222 7.79 15.08 -30.75
N GLY A 223 6.61 15.37 -31.31
CA GLY A 223 6.48 16.18 -32.52
C GLY A 223 6.85 17.65 -32.30
N LYS A 224 7.30 18.33 -33.36
CA LYS A 224 7.67 19.76 -33.32
C LYS A 224 6.58 20.66 -32.73
N GLU A 225 5.34 20.47 -33.16
CA GLU A 225 4.18 21.21 -32.64
C GLU A 225 4.04 21.08 -31.11
N GLN A 226 4.35 19.92 -30.55
CA GLN A 226 4.24 19.68 -29.11
C GLN A 226 5.36 20.37 -28.34
N LEU A 227 6.56 20.42 -28.93
CA LEU A 227 7.70 21.14 -28.36
C LEU A 227 7.46 22.65 -28.38
N GLU A 228 6.93 23.17 -29.49
CA GLU A 228 6.56 24.59 -29.63
C GLU A 228 5.49 24.99 -28.61
N ASN A 229 4.53 24.11 -28.34
CA ASN A 229 3.47 24.31 -27.35
C ASN A 229 3.83 23.84 -25.94
N ALA A 230 5.12 23.56 -25.65
CA ALA A 230 5.52 23.13 -24.32
C ALA A 230 5.22 24.21 -23.26
N VAL A 231 4.64 23.80 -22.14
CA VAL A 231 4.20 24.69 -21.06
C VAL A 231 5.18 24.71 -19.89
N SER A 232 5.05 25.69 -19.00
CA SER A 232 5.81 25.69 -17.74
C SER A 232 5.36 24.56 -16.80
N LEU A 233 6.21 24.19 -15.84
CA LEU A 233 5.84 23.18 -14.84
C LEU A 233 4.59 23.58 -14.03
N GLU A 234 4.44 24.87 -13.71
CA GLU A 234 3.31 25.41 -12.96
C GLU A 234 2.00 25.34 -13.78
N THR A 235 2.08 25.66 -15.07
CA THR A 235 0.95 25.50 -15.98
C THR A 235 0.55 24.03 -16.11
N PHE A 236 1.52 23.12 -16.23
CA PHE A 236 1.26 21.68 -16.21
C PHE A 236 0.52 21.25 -14.94
N ILE A 237 0.98 21.67 -13.75
CA ILE A 237 0.32 21.34 -12.47
C ILE A 237 -1.12 21.83 -12.46
N SER A 238 -1.36 23.06 -12.89
CA SER A 238 -2.70 23.67 -12.93
C SER A 238 -3.64 22.94 -13.90
N MET A 239 -3.14 22.61 -15.10
CA MET A 239 -3.89 21.83 -16.09
C MET A 239 -4.18 20.42 -15.58
N TRP A 240 -3.21 19.78 -14.90
CA TRP A 240 -3.38 18.45 -14.36
C TRP A 240 -4.45 18.39 -13.27
N HIS A 241 -4.44 19.35 -12.35
CA HIS A 241 -5.51 19.50 -11.35
C HIS A 241 -6.89 19.73 -12.00
N SER A 242 -6.94 20.52 -13.06
CA SER A 242 -8.19 20.82 -13.77
C SER A 242 -8.74 19.61 -14.55
N PHE A 243 -7.85 18.73 -15.02
CA PHE A 243 -8.22 17.52 -15.75
C PHE A 243 -8.77 16.42 -14.83
N LEU A 244 -8.26 16.34 -13.61
CA LEU A 244 -8.69 15.35 -12.63
C LEU A 244 -10.03 15.74 -11.98
N ARG A 245 -10.93 14.77 -11.92
CA ARG A 245 -12.22 14.85 -11.24
C ARG A 245 -12.06 14.37 -9.79
N PRO A 246 -12.93 14.80 -8.85
CA PRO A 246 -12.79 14.43 -7.44
C PRO A 246 -12.75 12.92 -7.13
N LEU A 247 -13.39 12.09 -7.96
CA LEU A 247 -13.43 10.62 -7.78
C LEU A 247 -12.34 9.88 -8.56
N ASP A 248 -11.56 10.59 -9.38
CA ASP A 248 -10.54 9.94 -10.19
C ASP A 248 -9.48 9.27 -9.34
N LYS A 249 -9.03 8.11 -9.82
CA LYS A 249 -7.87 7.41 -9.32
C LYS A 249 -6.84 7.28 -10.42
N VAL A 250 -5.64 7.76 -10.12
CA VAL A 250 -4.53 7.80 -11.08
C VAL A 250 -3.72 6.51 -10.95
N ALA A 251 -3.68 5.74 -12.02
CA ALA A 251 -2.90 4.52 -12.13
C ALA A 251 -1.70 4.74 -13.06
N VAL A 252 -0.50 4.33 -12.62
CA VAL A 252 0.71 4.35 -13.44
C VAL A 252 1.37 2.98 -13.43
N TYR A 253 2.16 2.64 -14.45
CA TYR A 253 2.79 1.32 -14.48
C TYR A 253 3.89 1.17 -13.43
N HIS A 254 4.84 2.10 -13.39
CA HIS A 254 6.07 1.96 -12.61
C HIS A 254 6.16 2.97 -11.45
N PRO A 255 6.74 2.61 -10.29
CA PRO A 255 7.00 3.55 -9.19
C PRO A 255 7.83 4.78 -9.59
N SER A 256 8.68 4.66 -10.61
CA SER A 256 9.46 5.79 -11.13
C SER A 256 8.56 6.86 -11.74
N THR A 257 7.54 6.47 -12.51
CA THR A 257 6.56 7.40 -13.10
C THR A 257 5.78 8.14 -12.02
N ALA A 258 5.33 7.43 -10.98
CA ALA A 258 4.72 8.06 -9.81
C ALA A 258 5.65 9.05 -9.10
N LYS A 259 6.96 8.73 -9.06
CA LYS A 259 7.97 9.62 -8.48
C LYS A 259 8.18 10.88 -9.32
N LEU A 260 8.06 10.82 -10.66
CA LEU A 260 8.15 12.01 -11.51
C LEU A 260 7.07 13.03 -11.15
N LEU A 261 5.84 12.57 -11.00
CA LEU A 261 4.72 13.44 -10.64
C LEU A 261 4.94 14.11 -9.26
N ARG A 262 5.39 13.34 -8.26
CA ARG A 262 5.77 13.89 -6.94
C ARG A 262 6.96 14.85 -6.99
N ASN A 263 7.88 14.65 -7.93
CA ASN A 263 9.01 15.56 -8.12
C ASN A 263 8.59 16.87 -8.81
N ALA A 264 7.48 16.87 -9.56
CA ALA A 264 6.87 18.07 -10.11
C ALA A 264 6.25 18.92 -9.01
N SER A 265 5.45 18.31 -8.13
CA SER A 265 4.94 18.94 -6.91
C SER A 265 4.52 17.90 -5.85
N ASN A 266 4.66 18.24 -4.56
CA ASN A 266 4.45 17.31 -3.45
C ASN A 266 2.97 16.95 -3.22
N ASP A 267 2.05 17.80 -3.65
CA ASP A 267 0.60 17.59 -3.58
C ASP A 267 0.11 16.59 -4.63
N LEU A 268 0.85 16.42 -5.74
CA LEU A 268 0.49 15.49 -6.79
C LEU A 268 0.89 14.05 -6.45
N ASN A 269 -0.09 13.14 -6.49
CA ASN A 269 0.11 11.74 -6.15
C ASN A 269 -0.58 10.81 -7.15
N THR A 270 -0.21 9.53 -7.10
CA THR A 270 -0.83 8.44 -7.86
C THR A 270 -1.37 7.40 -6.90
N ASP A 271 -2.55 6.86 -7.18
CA ASP A 271 -3.22 5.89 -6.32
C ASP A 271 -2.70 4.46 -6.53
N TYR A 272 -2.39 4.08 -7.77
CA TYR A 272 -2.08 2.69 -8.13
C TYR A 272 -0.80 2.54 -8.96
N ILE A 273 -0.03 1.50 -8.63
CA ILE A 273 1.15 1.06 -9.38
C ILE A 273 0.84 -0.28 -10.05
N LEU A 274 0.59 -0.30 -11.35
CA LEU A 274 0.14 -1.50 -12.06
C LEU A 274 1.22 -2.59 -12.14
N LYS A 275 2.50 -2.24 -12.08
CA LYS A 275 3.58 -3.24 -12.04
C LYS A 275 3.51 -4.14 -10.80
N SER A 276 2.90 -3.71 -9.69
CA SER A 276 2.73 -4.55 -8.50
C SER A 276 1.57 -5.55 -8.59
N VAL A 277 0.78 -5.52 -9.67
CA VAL A 277 -0.24 -6.53 -9.95
C VAL A 277 0.44 -7.82 -10.43
N HIS A 278 0.33 -8.86 -9.63
CA HIS A 278 0.80 -10.20 -9.92
C HIS A 278 -0.33 -10.97 -10.60
N LEU A 279 -0.12 -11.33 -11.86
CA LEU A 279 -0.99 -12.21 -12.63
C LEU A 279 -0.31 -13.58 -12.77
N ALA A 280 -1.09 -14.65 -12.81
CA ALA A 280 -0.56 -16.02 -12.87
C ALA A 280 0.13 -16.33 -14.21
N ASP A 281 -0.31 -15.66 -15.27
CA ASP A 281 0.16 -15.74 -16.66
C ASP A 281 1.27 -14.72 -16.98
N ARG A 282 1.65 -13.85 -16.04
CA ARG A 282 2.68 -12.85 -16.27
C ARG A 282 4.07 -13.48 -16.30
N ILE A 283 4.81 -13.24 -17.40
CA ILE A 283 6.20 -13.67 -17.56
C ILE A 283 7.06 -13.04 -16.45
N ALA A 284 7.77 -13.87 -15.69
CA ALA A 284 8.67 -13.41 -14.63
C ALA A 284 9.80 -12.56 -15.23
N GLY A 285 9.87 -11.29 -14.83
CA GLY A 285 10.85 -10.34 -15.37
C GLY A 285 10.46 -9.69 -16.71
N GLY A 286 9.31 -10.05 -17.28
CA GLY A 286 8.79 -9.46 -18.51
C GLY A 286 8.35 -8.01 -18.36
N THR A 287 8.41 -7.27 -19.47
CA THR A 287 7.94 -5.89 -19.59
C THR A 287 6.42 -5.84 -19.81
N LEU A 288 5.84 -4.63 -19.81
CA LEU A 288 4.44 -4.48 -20.20
C LEU A 288 4.24 -4.86 -21.67
N ASP A 289 5.20 -4.53 -22.52
CA ASP A 289 5.12 -4.79 -23.97
C ASP A 289 5.09 -6.30 -24.23
N ASP A 290 5.92 -7.05 -23.51
CA ASP A 290 5.93 -8.52 -23.59
C ASP A 290 4.57 -9.11 -23.19
N PHE A 291 3.93 -8.52 -22.17
CA PHE A 291 2.59 -8.93 -21.75
C PHE A 291 1.53 -8.61 -22.80
N ILE A 292 1.52 -7.38 -23.34
CA ILE A 292 0.59 -6.98 -24.41
C ILE A 292 0.74 -7.91 -25.63
N ALA A 293 1.98 -8.19 -26.05
CA ALA A 293 2.27 -9.06 -27.18
C ALA A 293 1.85 -10.51 -26.93
N ALA A 294 2.17 -11.07 -25.76
CA ALA A 294 1.83 -12.44 -25.40
C ALA A 294 0.30 -12.68 -25.33
N HIS A 295 -0.45 -11.68 -24.89
CA HIS A 295 -1.91 -11.74 -24.79
C HIS A 295 -2.65 -11.18 -26.02
N GLN A 296 -1.92 -10.69 -27.04
CA GLN A 296 -2.46 -10.10 -28.26
C GLN A 296 -3.50 -9.00 -27.97
N LEU A 297 -3.25 -8.20 -26.93
CA LEU A 297 -4.21 -7.18 -26.51
C LEU A 297 -4.26 -6.04 -27.53
N PRO A 298 -5.47 -5.59 -27.93
CA PRO A 298 -5.60 -4.47 -28.85
C PRO A 298 -5.03 -3.21 -28.20
N THR A 299 -4.19 -2.49 -28.93
CA THR A 299 -3.68 -1.19 -28.51
C THR A 299 -3.95 -0.18 -29.62
N SER A 300 -4.28 1.06 -29.23
CA SER A 300 -4.59 2.14 -30.15
C SER A 300 -3.79 3.39 -29.76
N PRO A 301 -2.48 3.42 -30.06
CA PRO A 301 -1.68 4.63 -29.88
C PRO A 301 -2.25 5.77 -30.73
N ARG A 302 -2.19 7.00 -30.22
CA ARG A 302 -2.69 8.19 -30.92
C ARG A 302 -1.72 8.73 -31.96
N ASP A 303 -0.44 8.46 -31.76
CA ASP A 303 0.67 8.74 -32.65
C ASP A 303 1.85 7.82 -32.35
N ASP A 304 2.92 7.98 -33.13
CA ASP A 304 4.14 7.19 -33.06
C ASP A 304 5.07 7.57 -31.91
N SER A 305 4.67 8.49 -31.02
CA SER A 305 5.49 8.86 -29.86
C SER A 305 5.60 7.69 -28.89
N ARG A 306 6.75 7.57 -28.24
CA ARG A 306 6.96 6.53 -27.22
C ARG A 306 5.94 6.66 -26.10
N ALA A 307 5.61 7.87 -25.68
CA ALA A 307 4.63 8.12 -24.63
C ALA A 307 3.22 7.65 -25.02
N SER A 308 2.82 7.86 -26.28
CA SER A 308 1.56 7.39 -26.85
C SER A 308 1.50 5.86 -26.83
N GLN A 309 2.53 5.18 -27.32
CA GLN A 309 2.59 3.71 -27.28
C GLN A 309 2.52 3.16 -25.86
N ARG A 310 3.25 3.77 -24.92
CA ARG A 310 3.27 3.35 -23.51
C ARG A 310 1.91 3.53 -22.84
N LEU A 311 1.24 4.66 -23.13
CA LEU A 311 -0.11 4.93 -22.63
C LEU A 311 -1.12 3.94 -23.22
N ALA A 312 -1.06 3.65 -24.52
CA ALA A 312 -1.94 2.67 -25.16
C ALA A 312 -1.80 1.28 -24.55
N ASN A 313 -0.56 0.83 -24.30
CA ASN A 313 -0.30 -0.45 -23.62
C ASN A 313 -0.85 -0.44 -22.18
N LEU A 314 -0.78 0.69 -21.48
CA LEU A 314 -1.32 0.88 -20.13
C LEU A 314 -2.85 0.82 -20.10
N VAL A 315 -3.52 1.45 -21.06
CA VAL A 315 -4.99 1.41 -21.22
C VAL A 315 -5.43 -0.03 -21.48
N ALA A 316 -4.84 -0.70 -22.48
CA ALA A 316 -5.16 -2.08 -22.82
C ALA A 316 -4.95 -3.03 -21.64
N PHE A 317 -3.91 -2.79 -20.83
CA PHE A 317 -3.69 -3.57 -19.62
C PHE A 317 -4.77 -3.33 -18.56
N ALA A 318 -5.18 -2.09 -18.33
CA ALA A 318 -6.26 -1.78 -17.38
C ALA A 318 -7.61 -2.39 -17.82
N GLU A 319 -7.91 -2.34 -19.11
CA GLU A 319 -9.10 -2.97 -19.70
C GLU A 319 -9.05 -4.49 -19.57
N TYR A 320 -7.89 -5.11 -19.84
CA TYR A 320 -7.69 -6.54 -19.61
C TYR A 320 -7.95 -6.92 -18.14
N LEU A 321 -7.46 -6.13 -17.18
CA LEU A 321 -7.69 -6.38 -15.76
C LEU A 321 -9.18 -6.32 -15.41
N SER A 322 -9.92 -5.35 -15.97
CA SER A 322 -11.36 -5.24 -15.75
C SER A 322 -12.14 -6.39 -16.39
N ASN A 323 -11.79 -6.77 -17.63
CA ASN A 323 -12.48 -7.85 -18.34
C ASN A 323 -12.23 -9.23 -17.72
N GLN A 324 -11.04 -9.49 -17.19
CA GLN A 324 -10.68 -10.80 -16.63
C GLN A 324 -11.04 -10.96 -15.16
N TYR A 325 -11.08 -9.86 -14.40
CA TYR A 325 -11.24 -9.90 -12.95
C TYR A 325 -12.44 -9.10 -12.44
N GLY A 326 -13.17 -8.40 -13.31
CA GLY A 326 -14.44 -7.74 -12.99
C GLY A 326 -15.57 -8.76 -12.83
N GLY A 327 -16.46 -8.49 -11.86
CA GLY A 327 -17.62 -9.31 -11.52
C GLY A 327 -18.95 -8.68 -11.89
#